data_AF-A0A7S1PR51-F1
#
_entry.id   AF-A0A7S1PR51-F1
#
_cell.length_a   1.000
_cell.length_b   1.000
_cell.length_c   1.000
_cell.angle_alpha   90.00
_cell.angle_beta   90.00
_cell.angle_gamma   90.00
#
_symmetry.space_group_name_H-M   'P 1'
#
loop_
_entity.id
_entity.type
_entity.pdbx_description
1 polymer ?
#
loop_
_entity_poly.entity_id
_entity_poly.type
_entity_poly.pdbx_seq_one_letter_code
_entity_poly.pdbx_strand_id
1 'polypeptide(L)'
;GTEGALALQRLSPLRKRASSGVFATLDGHANMDSYCGHDEQYAMLECAAGNLTGYAKLKAFGESQGVLDDFHHDFMAQYCFYVGHCDNEQVHDGMGLQEAEDMCDQEFGHDGWARFSEGGVTRTRVLSVFGGTLKLKLFTPDGDKMSLKLGRPSALGMGKIACGQGHYHCDVQNCKANYCSHEKYWKKYHNRLPGN
;
A
#
# COMPACT_ATOMS: atom_id res chain seq x y z
N GLY A 1 -2.41 -48.92 33.58
CA GLY A 1 -1.70 -48.54 32.35
C GLY A 1 -2.50 -47.46 31.67
N THR A 2 -2.14 -46.20 31.89
CA THR A 2 -2.77 -45.03 31.26
C THR A 2 -1.68 -43.97 31.09
N GLU A 3 -0.76 -44.23 30.16
CA GLU A 3 0.13 -43.22 29.59
C GLU A 3 -0.39 -42.95 28.18
N GLY A 4 -0.97 -41.78 27.95
CA GLY A 4 -1.54 -41.47 26.63
C GLY A 4 -2.29 -40.14 26.54
N ALA A 5 -1.91 -39.12 27.31
CA ALA A 5 -2.59 -37.82 27.26
C ALA A 5 -1.68 -36.62 27.57
N LEU A 6 -0.43 -36.62 27.08
CA LEU A 6 0.52 -35.52 27.28
C LEU A 6 1.30 -35.22 25.98
N ALA A 7 0.58 -34.82 24.92
CA ALA A 7 1.22 -34.44 23.66
C ALA A 7 0.55 -33.30 22.87
N LEU A 8 -0.29 -32.45 23.50
CA LEU A 8 -0.98 -31.35 22.78
C LEU A 8 -1.08 -30.02 23.55
N GLN A 9 -0.09 -29.69 24.38
CA GLN A 9 0.02 -28.37 25.03
C GLN A 9 1.30 -27.61 24.67
N ARG A 10 1.78 -27.75 23.42
CA ARG A 10 2.56 -26.68 22.79
C ARG A 10 1.63 -25.81 21.97
N LEU A 11 0.65 -25.21 22.65
CA LEU A 11 0.02 -24.01 22.14
C LEU A 11 1.14 -22.97 22.10
N SER A 12 1.59 -22.64 20.89
CA SER A 12 2.44 -21.51 20.61
C SER A 12 1.97 -20.35 21.48
N PRO A 13 2.84 -19.69 22.26
CA PRO A 13 2.42 -18.52 22.98
C PRO A 13 1.85 -17.59 21.91
N LEU A 14 0.57 -17.23 22.05
CA LEU A 14 -0.03 -16.12 21.36
C LEU A 14 0.89 -14.94 21.65
N ARG A 15 1.86 -14.75 20.77
CA ARG A 15 2.86 -13.70 20.80
C ARG A 15 1.97 -12.47 20.71
N LYS A 16 1.72 -11.83 21.86
CA LYS A 16 1.04 -10.55 21.92
C LYS A 16 1.76 -9.72 20.88
N ARG A 17 1.13 -9.48 19.72
CA ARG A 17 1.62 -8.56 18.69
C ARG A 17 1.72 -7.25 19.46
N ALA A 18 2.92 -6.91 19.92
CA ALA A 18 3.18 -5.57 20.39
C ALA A 18 2.87 -4.70 19.18
N SER A 19 1.77 -3.96 19.24
CA SER A 19 1.36 -3.04 18.20
C SER A 19 2.33 -1.87 18.22
N SER A 20 3.53 -2.08 17.68
CA SER A 20 4.53 -1.03 17.50
C SER A 20 4.06 0.06 16.53
N GLY A 21 2.89 -0.13 15.90
CA GLY A 21 2.38 0.74 14.84
C GLY A 21 3.29 0.73 13.61
N VAL A 22 4.28 -0.15 13.55
CA VAL A 22 5.19 -0.35 12.43
C VAL A 22 4.52 -1.30 11.44
N PHE A 23 4.62 -0.99 10.16
CA PHE A 23 3.97 -1.77 9.11
C PHE A 23 4.73 -3.06 8.78
N ALA A 24 6.07 -3.00 8.78
CA ALA A 24 6.98 -4.14 8.62
C ALA A 24 6.99 -5.10 9.82
N THR A 25 7.59 -6.27 9.64
CA THR A 25 7.84 -7.24 10.71
C THR A 25 8.91 -6.74 11.69
N LEU A 26 8.99 -7.35 12.87
CA LEU A 26 9.93 -6.93 13.92
C LEU A 26 11.42 -7.13 13.55
N ASP A 27 11.69 -8.03 12.60
CA ASP A 27 13.01 -8.29 12.03
C ASP A 27 13.32 -7.43 10.79
N GLY A 28 12.42 -6.52 10.42
CA GLY A 28 12.67 -5.52 9.37
C GLY A 28 12.29 -5.94 7.96
N HIS A 29 11.43 -6.95 7.82
CA HIS A 29 10.96 -7.44 6.52
C HIS A 29 9.53 -6.99 6.24
N ALA A 30 9.14 -7.09 4.97
CA ALA A 30 7.79 -6.89 4.51
C ALA A 30 6.79 -7.82 5.22
N ASN A 31 5.63 -7.28 5.58
CA ASN A 31 4.59 -7.95 6.35
C ASN A 31 3.31 -8.13 5.52
N MET A 32 3.32 -9.12 4.64
CA MET A 32 2.18 -9.47 3.79
C MET A 32 0.96 -9.96 4.59
N ASP A 33 1.17 -10.48 5.81
CA ASP A 33 0.10 -10.89 6.72
C ASP A 33 -0.79 -9.71 7.16
N SER A 34 -0.37 -8.46 6.91
CA SER A 34 -1.20 -7.28 7.17
C SER A 34 -2.48 -7.23 6.32
N TYR A 35 -2.55 -8.04 5.25
CA TYR A 35 -3.72 -8.13 4.37
C TYR A 35 -4.63 -9.34 4.66
N CYS A 36 -4.28 -10.22 5.59
CA CYS A 36 -5.12 -11.37 5.92
C CYS A 36 -6.50 -10.91 6.43
N GLY A 37 -7.58 -11.35 5.76
CA GLY A 37 -8.95 -11.00 6.12
C GLY A 37 -9.44 -9.65 5.60
N HIS A 38 -8.65 -8.94 4.78
CA HIS A 38 -9.09 -7.76 4.05
C HIS A 38 -9.72 -8.14 2.70
N ASP A 39 -10.61 -7.30 2.16
CA ASP A 39 -11.26 -7.53 0.85
C ASP A 39 -10.24 -7.64 -0.29
N GLU A 40 -9.08 -7.00 -0.14
CA GLU A 40 -7.98 -7.03 -1.12
C GLU A 40 -7.10 -8.28 -1.04
N GLN A 41 -7.38 -9.20 -0.12
CA GLN A 41 -6.52 -10.37 0.11
C GLN A 41 -6.27 -11.19 -1.15
N TYR A 42 -7.25 -11.30 -2.06
CA TYR A 42 -7.08 -12.07 -3.30
C TYR A 42 -6.12 -11.39 -4.27
N ALA A 43 -6.17 -10.06 -4.39
CA ALA A 43 -5.15 -9.33 -5.14
C ALA A 43 -3.77 -9.57 -4.49
N MET A 44 -3.67 -9.45 -3.16
CA MET A 44 -2.42 -9.64 -2.45
C MET A 44 -1.85 -11.07 -2.58
N LEU A 45 -2.69 -12.08 -2.76
CA LEU A 45 -2.23 -13.44 -3.08
C LEU A 45 -1.57 -13.51 -4.46
N GLU A 46 -2.12 -12.83 -5.47
CA GLU A 46 -1.47 -12.73 -6.80
C GLU A 46 -0.14 -11.98 -6.70
N CYS A 47 -0.12 -10.88 -5.95
CA CYS A 47 1.10 -10.11 -5.65
C CYS A 47 2.17 -10.99 -5.00
N ALA A 48 1.82 -11.73 -3.94
CA ALA A 48 2.73 -12.64 -3.24
C ALA A 48 3.24 -13.79 -4.12
N ALA A 49 2.46 -14.21 -5.12
CA ALA A 49 2.85 -15.22 -6.09
C ALA A 49 3.72 -14.66 -7.25
N GLY A 50 4.02 -13.36 -7.25
CA GLY A 50 4.74 -12.68 -8.33
C GLY A 50 3.88 -12.41 -9.57
N ASN A 51 2.56 -12.67 -9.53
CA ASN A 51 1.65 -12.38 -10.63
C ASN A 51 1.12 -10.93 -10.51
N LEU A 52 1.99 -9.97 -10.79
CA LEU A 52 1.70 -8.54 -10.61
C LEU A 52 0.65 -8.06 -11.61
N THR A 53 0.62 -8.63 -12.81
CA THR A 53 -0.45 -8.41 -13.78
C THR A 53 -1.80 -8.92 -13.27
N GLY A 54 -1.83 -10.07 -12.58
CA GLY A 54 -3.01 -10.59 -11.90
C GLY A 54 -3.50 -9.65 -10.79
N TYR A 55 -2.58 -9.17 -9.96
CA TYR A 55 -2.84 -8.16 -8.93
C TYR A 55 -3.51 -6.91 -9.52
N ALA A 56 -2.92 -6.31 -10.55
CA ALA A 56 -3.43 -5.09 -11.18
C ALA A 56 -4.84 -5.26 -11.75
N LYS A 57 -5.15 -6.43 -12.34
CA LYS A 57 -6.49 -6.76 -12.84
C LYS A 57 -7.52 -6.88 -11.72
N LEU A 58 -7.17 -7.56 -10.62
CA LEU A 58 -8.07 -7.72 -9.48
C LEU A 58 -8.32 -6.39 -8.77
N LYS A 59 -7.30 -5.53 -8.64
CA LYS A 59 -7.46 -4.17 -8.12
C LYS A 59 -8.39 -3.33 -8.99
N ALA A 60 -8.16 -3.30 -10.30
CA ALA A 60 -9.04 -2.58 -11.23
C ALA A 60 -10.49 -3.09 -11.17
N PHE A 61 -10.68 -4.42 -11.09
CA PHE A 61 -12.01 -5.01 -10.92
C PHE A 61 -12.67 -4.56 -9.61
N GLY A 62 -11.96 -4.66 -8.48
CA GLY A 62 -12.48 -4.24 -7.17
C GLY A 62 -12.82 -2.74 -7.13
N GLU A 63 -11.96 -1.89 -7.71
CA GLU A 63 -12.16 -0.44 -7.79
C GLU A 63 -13.41 -0.09 -8.63
N SER A 64 -13.64 -0.78 -9.75
CA SER A 64 -14.81 -0.57 -10.62
C SER A 64 -16.18 -0.85 -9.96
N GLN A 65 -16.19 -1.59 -8.84
CA GLN A 65 -17.42 -1.90 -8.09
C GLN A 65 -17.71 -0.87 -7.00
N GLY A 66 -16.81 0.10 -6.76
CA GLY A 66 -16.93 1.09 -5.69
C GLY A 66 -17.77 2.32 -6.06
N VAL A 67 -18.49 2.88 -5.08
CA VAL A 67 -19.32 4.10 -5.24
C VAL A 67 -18.48 5.41 -5.24
N LEU A 68 -17.19 5.33 -4.88
CA LEU A 68 -16.26 6.48 -4.76
C LEU A 68 -15.25 6.57 -5.92
N ASP A 69 -15.56 5.95 -7.06
CA ASP A 69 -14.67 5.66 -8.19
C ASP A 69 -13.74 6.82 -8.58
N ASP A 70 -14.30 7.97 -8.95
CA ASP A 70 -13.52 9.15 -9.41
C ASP A 70 -12.57 9.70 -8.34
N PHE A 71 -12.98 9.68 -7.07
CA PHE A 71 -12.19 10.20 -5.95
C PHE A 71 -11.01 9.28 -5.63
N HIS A 72 -11.29 7.98 -5.52
CA HIS A 72 -10.28 6.97 -5.23
C HIS A 72 -9.22 6.93 -6.33
N HIS A 73 -9.65 6.91 -7.59
CA HIS A 73 -8.71 6.90 -8.70
C HIS A 73 -7.87 8.18 -8.81
N ASP A 74 -8.44 9.37 -8.51
CA ASP A 74 -7.65 10.61 -8.50
C ASP A 74 -6.62 10.63 -7.36
N PHE A 75 -6.95 10.02 -6.20
CA PHE A 75 -6.03 9.86 -5.08
C PHE A 75 -4.90 8.87 -5.41
N MET A 76 -5.24 7.69 -5.95
CA MET A 76 -4.27 6.67 -6.35
C MET A 76 -3.37 7.16 -7.47
N ALA A 77 -3.89 7.91 -8.45
CA ALA A 77 -3.08 8.56 -9.46
C ALA A 77 -2.03 9.50 -8.82
N GLN A 78 -2.43 10.37 -7.89
CA GLN A 78 -1.45 11.24 -7.22
C GLN A 78 -0.33 10.42 -6.56
N TYR A 79 -0.67 9.34 -5.86
CA TYR A 79 0.31 8.42 -5.28
C TYR A 79 1.26 7.85 -6.34
N CYS A 80 0.74 7.29 -7.43
CA CYS A 80 1.52 6.72 -8.53
C CYS A 80 2.56 7.71 -9.09
N PHE A 81 2.14 8.95 -9.38
CA PHE A 81 3.02 9.95 -9.98
C PHE A 81 4.02 10.54 -8.98
N TYR A 82 3.62 10.83 -7.73
CA TYR A 82 4.53 11.42 -6.74
C TYR A 82 5.64 10.48 -6.27
N VAL A 83 5.34 9.18 -6.19
CA VAL A 83 6.32 8.16 -5.78
C VAL A 83 7.23 7.74 -6.94
N GLY A 84 6.83 8.00 -8.19
CA GLY A 84 7.63 7.65 -9.37
C GLY A 84 7.35 6.26 -9.94
N HIS A 85 6.18 5.69 -9.63
CA HIS A 85 5.81 4.36 -10.12
C HIS A 85 5.71 4.28 -11.64
N CYS A 86 5.41 5.39 -12.31
CA CYS A 86 5.27 5.41 -13.77
C CYS A 86 6.58 5.22 -14.52
N ASP A 87 7.72 5.63 -13.94
CA ASP A 87 9.04 5.55 -14.57
C ASP A 87 9.89 4.40 -14.00
N ASN A 88 9.33 3.60 -13.08
CA ASN A 88 10.06 2.50 -12.46
C ASN A 88 10.15 1.30 -13.39
N GLU A 89 11.30 1.06 -14.03
CA GLU A 89 11.49 -0.06 -14.97
C GLU A 89 11.90 -1.39 -14.30
N GLN A 90 12.15 -1.40 -12.98
CA GLN A 90 12.67 -2.59 -12.29
C GLN A 90 11.61 -3.68 -12.10
N VAL A 91 10.34 -3.29 -12.01
CA VAL A 91 9.23 -4.23 -11.76
C VAL A 91 8.87 -5.04 -13.00
N HIS A 92 8.76 -6.35 -12.82
CA HIS A 92 8.31 -7.33 -13.81
C HIS A 92 7.47 -8.43 -13.14
N ASP A 93 6.67 -9.16 -13.93
CA ASP A 93 6.01 -10.37 -13.45
C ASP A 93 7.06 -11.44 -13.07
N GLY A 94 6.76 -12.23 -12.05
CA GLY A 94 7.66 -13.21 -11.44
C GLY A 94 8.62 -12.65 -10.39
N MET A 95 8.63 -11.32 -10.17
CA MET A 95 9.42 -10.68 -9.11
C MET A 95 9.00 -11.22 -7.73
N GLY A 96 10.00 -11.62 -6.93
CA GLY A 96 9.79 -12.11 -5.58
C GLY A 96 9.81 -11.00 -4.51
N LEU A 97 9.40 -11.36 -3.29
CA LEU A 97 9.37 -10.42 -2.17
C LEU A 97 10.75 -9.84 -1.82
N GLN A 98 11.83 -10.63 -1.93
CA GLN A 98 13.19 -10.16 -1.66
C GLN A 98 13.61 -9.07 -2.66
N GLU A 99 13.38 -9.27 -3.95
CA GLU A 99 13.69 -8.27 -4.98
C GLU A 99 12.88 -6.99 -4.75
N ALA A 100 11.62 -7.12 -4.30
CA ALA A 100 10.80 -5.98 -3.92
C ALA A 100 11.32 -5.23 -2.69
N GLU A 101 11.88 -5.93 -1.68
CA GLU A 101 12.54 -5.32 -0.54
C GLU A 101 13.81 -4.57 -0.96
N ASP A 102 14.62 -5.15 -1.86
CA ASP A 102 15.82 -4.49 -2.39
C ASP A 102 15.47 -3.18 -3.12
N MET A 103 14.35 -3.16 -3.85
CA MET A 103 13.82 -1.93 -4.44
C MET A 103 13.41 -0.89 -3.39
N CYS A 104 12.78 -1.33 -2.31
CA CYS A 104 12.40 -0.47 -1.20
C CYS A 104 13.63 0.09 -0.47
N ASP A 105 14.69 -0.70 -0.33
CA ASP A 105 15.97 -0.29 0.22
C ASP A 105 16.64 0.78 -0.66
N GLN A 106 16.58 0.61 -1.99
CA GLN A 106 17.10 1.60 -2.93
C GLN A 106 16.34 2.93 -2.85
N GLU A 107 15.00 2.88 -2.79
CA GLU A 107 14.15 4.07 -2.86
C GLU A 107 14.10 4.84 -1.53
N PHE A 108 13.99 4.12 -0.41
CA PHE A 108 13.72 4.73 0.90
C PHE A 108 14.81 4.51 1.94
N GLY A 109 15.78 3.64 1.66
CA GLY A 109 16.69 3.09 2.65
C GLY A 109 15.99 2.09 3.56
N HIS A 110 16.69 1.00 3.94
CA HIS A 110 16.11 -0.08 4.73
C HIS A 110 15.41 0.41 6.01
N ASP A 111 16.12 1.13 6.86
CA ASP A 111 15.56 1.73 8.07
C ASP A 111 14.41 2.72 7.78
N GLY A 112 14.41 3.34 6.60
CA GLY A 112 13.45 4.34 6.19
C GLY A 112 12.04 3.80 5.95
N TRP A 113 11.90 2.54 5.52
CA TRP A 113 10.62 1.85 5.36
C TRP A 113 10.39 0.79 6.44
N ALA A 114 11.39 0.02 6.82
CA ALA A 114 11.26 -1.10 7.76
C ALA A 114 10.94 -0.65 9.20
N ARG A 115 11.27 0.60 9.55
CA ARG A 115 10.91 1.21 10.86
C ARG A 115 9.81 2.26 10.75
N PHE A 116 9.20 2.42 9.58
CA PHE A 116 8.14 3.40 9.37
C PHE A 116 6.89 2.98 10.15
N SER A 117 6.32 3.92 10.92
CA SER A 117 5.18 3.66 11.80
C SER A 117 4.08 4.70 11.66
N GLU A 118 2.90 4.40 12.18
CA GLU A 118 1.78 5.35 12.33
C GLU A 118 2.19 6.64 13.08
N GLY A 119 3.17 6.53 14.00
CA GLY A 119 3.82 7.64 14.70
C GLY A 119 4.66 8.56 13.78
N GLY A 120 5.13 8.04 12.65
CA GLY A 120 5.76 8.82 11.58
C GLY A 120 4.74 9.55 10.71
N VAL A 121 3.52 9.02 10.61
CA VAL A 121 2.41 9.62 9.86
C VAL A 121 1.79 10.80 10.64
N THR A 122 1.77 10.76 11.99
CA THR A 122 1.14 11.74 12.89
C THR A 122 1.68 13.18 12.84
N ARG A 123 2.88 13.44 12.30
CA ARG A 123 3.34 14.84 12.14
C ARG A 123 2.71 15.55 10.94
N THR A 124 2.08 14.80 10.05
CA THR A 124 1.26 15.32 8.95
C THR A 124 -0.17 14.88 9.21
N ARG A 125 -1.14 15.81 9.19
CA ARG A 125 -2.57 15.57 9.51
C ARG A 125 -3.27 14.60 8.55
N VAL A 126 -2.93 13.32 8.58
CA VAL A 126 -3.56 12.24 7.79
C VAL A 126 -4.45 11.37 8.70
N LEU A 127 -4.25 11.44 10.02
CA LEU A 127 -4.97 10.70 11.06
C LEU A 127 -6.41 11.14 11.32
N SER A 128 -7.15 11.43 10.26
CA SER A 128 -8.61 11.44 10.32
C SER A 128 -9.25 10.49 9.31
N VAL A 129 -8.48 9.88 8.39
CA VAL A 129 -9.05 9.01 7.34
C VAL A 129 -9.24 7.56 7.80
N PHE A 130 -8.37 7.02 8.66
CA PHE A 130 -8.36 5.58 8.99
C PHE A 130 -8.77 5.23 10.43
N GLY A 131 -9.04 6.22 11.30
CA GLY A 131 -9.36 5.99 12.71
C GLY A 131 -10.41 6.95 13.24
N GLY A 132 -11.69 6.66 12.95
CA GLY A 132 -12.80 6.98 13.86
C GLY A 132 -12.99 8.43 14.34
N THR A 133 -12.94 9.44 13.47
CA THR A 133 -13.91 10.57 13.43
C THR A 133 -13.56 11.50 12.26
N LEU A 134 -13.76 10.99 11.05
CA LEU A 134 -13.80 11.82 9.86
C LEU A 134 -15.09 12.64 9.91
N LYS A 135 -15.04 13.88 10.43
CA LYS A 135 -16.02 14.91 10.05
C LYS A 135 -15.74 15.30 8.60
N LEU A 136 -15.95 14.35 7.69
CA LEU A 136 -15.96 14.58 6.27
C LEU A 136 -17.14 15.53 6.04
N LYS A 137 -16.87 16.79 5.69
CA LYS A 137 -17.90 17.63 5.09
C LYS A 137 -18.21 17.00 3.74
N LEU A 138 -19.15 16.06 3.74
CA LEU A 138 -19.56 15.23 2.60
C LEU A 138 -20.10 16.06 1.43
N PHE A 139 -20.36 17.34 1.65
CA PHE A 139 -20.79 18.29 0.63
C PHE A 139 -20.08 19.62 0.89
N THR A 140 -19.31 20.11 -0.08
CA THR A 140 -19.11 21.55 -0.22
C THR A 140 -20.49 22.15 -0.52
N PRO A 141 -20.85 23.31 0.06
CA PRO A 141 -22.11 23.98 -0.25
C PRO A 141 -22.32 24.22 -1.75
N ASP A 142 -21.23 24.21 -2.51
CA ASP A 142 -21.16 24.55 -3.93
C ASP A 142 -21.27 23.33 -4.86
N GLY A 143 -21.37 22.11 -4.32
CA GLY A 143 -21.49 20.89 -5.12
C GLY A 143 -20.18 20.43 -5.80
N ASP A 144 -19.04 21.03 -5.42
CA ASP A 144 -17.74 20.65 -5.95
C ASP A 144 -17.37 19.22 -5.54
N LYS A 145 -16.90 18.42 -6.50
CA LYS A 145 -16.38 17.07 -6.26
C LYS A 145 -15.29 17.14 -5.19
N MET A 146 -15.42 16.31 -4.15
CA MET A 146 -14.38 16.14 -3.14
C MET A 146 -13.09 15.72 -3.84
N SER A 147 -11.99 16.47 -3.63
CA SER A 147 -10.66 16.08 -4.09
C SER A 147 -9.70 16.10 -2.91
N LEU A 148 -9.20 14.93 -2.54
CA LEU A 148 -8.14 14.83 -1.55
C LEU A 148 -6.82 15.03 -2.27
N LYS A 149 -6.15 16.16 -1.99
CA LYS A 149 -4.83 16.44 -2.53
C LYS A 149 -3.79 15.70 -1.71
N LEU A 150 -3.16 14.70 -2.30
CA LEU A 150 -2.02 14.01 -1.74
C LEU A 150 -0.75 14.79 -2.11
N GLY A 151 -0.05 15.33 -1.12
CA GLY A 151 1.24 15.98 -1.34
C GLY A 151 2.38 14.95 -1.44
N ARG A 152 3.50 15.34 -2.04
CA ARG A 152 4.70 14.48 -2.18
C ARG A 152 5.11 13.78 -0.86
N PRO A 153 5.22 14.46 0.30
CA PRO A 153 5.60 13.78 1.54
C PRO A 153 4.63 12.68 1.96
N SER A 154 3.32 12.91 1.78
CA SER A 154 2.29 11.91 2.10
C SER A 154 2.34 10.73 1.13
N ALA A 155 2.57 10.97 -0.16
CA ALA A 155 2.73 9.93 -1.16
C ALA A 155 3.96 9.05 -0.88
N LEU A 156 5.11 9.66 -0.55
CA LEU A 156 6.31 8.92 -0.15
C LEU A 156 6.09 8.15 1.16
N GLY A 157 5.31 8.70 2.09
CA GLY A 157 4.85 7.98 3.29
C GLY A 157 4.04 6.74 2.93
N MET A 158 3.10 6.85 1.98
CA MET A 158 2.37 5.69 1.47
C MET A 158 3.30 4.67 0.81
N GLY A 159 4.31 5.10 0.05
CA GLY A 159 5.30 4.19 -0.54
C GLY A 159 6.07 3.39 0.52
N LYS A 160 6.45 4.04 1.62
CA LYS A 160 7.10 3.36 2.77
C LYS A 160 6.17 2.37 3.48
N ILE A 161 4.91 2.75 3.66
CA ILE A 161 3.87 1.84 4.19
C ILE A 161 3.76 0.63 3.26
N ALA A 162 3.68 0.86 1.95
CA ALA A 162 3.57 -0.18 0.95
C ALA A 162 4.78 -1.15 0.96
N CYS A 163 6.00 -0.62 1.16
CA CYS A 163 7.18 -1.44 1.40
C CYS A 163 7.05 -2.28 2.68
N GLY A 164 6.67 -1.66 3.80
CA GLY A 164 6.46 -2.36 5.07
C GLY A 164 5.38 -3.44 5.00
N GLN A 165 4.35 -3.25 4.19
CA GLN A 165 3.30 -4.25 3.98
C GLN A 165 3.60 -5.25 2.85
N GLY A 166 4.69 -5.07 2.09
CA GLY A 166 5.16 -6.03 1.09
C GLY A 166 4.57 -5.92 -0.31
N HIS A 167 3.86 -4.84 -0.65
CA HIS A 167 3.14 -4.73 -1.93
C HIS A 167 3.58 -3.55 -2.80
N TYR A 168 4.71 -2.90 -2.49
CA TYR A 168 5.23 -1.75 -3.26
C TYR A 168 5.38 -2.04 -4.76
N HIS A 169 6.02 -3.17 -5.10
CA HIS A 169 6.21 -3.61 -6.47
C HIS A 169 4.87 -3.90 -7.20
N CYS A 170 3.87 -4.39 -6.47
CA CYS A 170 2.52 -4.62 -6.99
C CYS A 170 1.81 -3.30 -7.29
N ASP A 171 1.99 -2.29 -6.43
CA ASP A 171 1.50 -0.94 -6.68
C ASP A 171 2.14 -0.32 -7.92
N VAL A 172 3.44 -0.52 -8.15
CA VAL A 172 4.10 -0.05 -9.38
C VAL A 172 3.40 -0.62 -10.62
N GLN A 173 3.17 -1.94 -10.65
CA GLN A 173 2.50 -2.57 -11.79
C GLN A 173 1.05 -2.10 -11.95
N ASN A 174 0.31 -1.97 -10.84
CA ASN A 174 -1.05 -1.43 -10.84
C ASN A 174 -1.08 0.02 -11.35
N CYS A 175 -0.12 0.84 -10.93
CA CYS A 175 0.03 2.22 -11.38
C CYS A 175 0.26 2.32 -12.89
N LYS A 176 1.19 1.52 -13.42
CA LYS A 176 1.46 1.45 -14.86
C LYS A 176 0.23 1.04 -15.66
N ALA A 177 -0.47 0.01 -15.20
CA ALA A 177 -1.63 -0.55 -15.88
C ALA A 177 -2.83 0.41 -15.91
N ASN A 178 -3.11 1.07 -14.78
CA ASN A 178 -4.40 1.76 -14.59
C ASN A 178 -4.31 3.29 -14.60
N TYR A 179 -3.12 3.87 -14.41
CA TYR A 179 -2.99 5.32 -14.19
C TYR A 179 -1.98 6.00 -15.11
N CYS A 180 -0.78 5.44 -15.26
CA CYS A 180 0.32 6.10 -15.98
C CYS A 180 0.06 6.26 -17.49
N SER A 181 -0.58 5.26 -18.12
CA SER A 181 -0.94 5.31 -19.54
C SER A 181 -2.26 6.05 -19.80
N HIS A 182 -3.01 6.40 -18.75
CA HIS A 182 -4.34 6.97 -18.90
C HIS A 182 -4.26 8.50 -19.07
N GLU A 183 -4.69 9.00 -20.23
CA GLU A 183 -4.56 10.40 -20.64
C GLU A 183 -5.07 11.41 -19.58
N LYS A 184 -6.21 11.11 -18.94
CA LYS A 184 -6.79 11.89 -17.83
C LYS A 184 -5.77 12.16 -16.71
N TYR A 185 -5.07 11.15 -16.23
CA TYR A 185 -4.15 11.28 -15.09
C TYR A 185 -2.78 11.78 -15.54
N TRP A 186 -2.30 11.32 -16.70
CA TRP A 186 -1.04 11.80 -17.28
C TRP A 186 -1.05 13.32 -17.47
N LYS A 187 -2.07 13.87 -18.15
CA LYS A 187 -2.19 15.33 -18.35
C LYS A 187 -2.16 16.10 -17.03
N LYS A 188 -2.73 15.54 -15.97
CA LYS A 188 -2.86 16.19 -14.66
C LYS A 188 -1.61 16.08 -13.79
N TYR A 189 -0.87 14.97 -13.86
CA TYR A 189 0.14 14.61 -12.86
C TYR A 189 1.54 14.26 -13.39
N HIS A 190 1.78 14.16 -14.70
CA HIS A 190 3.12 13.82 -15.23
C HIS A 190 4.24 14.76 -14.73
N ASN A 191 3.94 16.03 -14.48
CA ASN A 191 4.88 16.99 -13.90
C ASN A 191 5.15 16.79 -12.39
N ARG A 192 4.61 15.74 -11.77
CA ARG A 192 4.85 15.37 -10.37
C ARG A 192 5.83 14.20 -10.21
N LEU A 193 6.26 13.61 -11.32
CA LEU A 193 7.29 12.57 -11.35
C LEU A 193 8.59 13.07 -10.70
N PRO A 194 9.32 12.22 -9.97
CA PRO A 194 10.64 12.58 -9.45
C PRO A 194 11.57 13.06 -10.58
N GLY A 195 12.12 14.27 -10.46
CA GLY A 195 13.08 14.82 -11.41
C GLY A 195 12.54 15.92 -12.34
N ASN A 196 11.22 16.16 -12.35
CA ASN A 196 10.59 17.35 -12.93
C ASN A 196 10.43 18.47 -11.89
#